data_AF-F8AHG7-F1
#
_entry.id   AF-F8AHG7-F1
#
_cell.length_a   1.000
_cell.length_b   1.000
_cell.length_c   1.000
_cell.angle_alpha   90.00
_cell.angle_beta   90.00
_cell.angle_gamma   90.00
#
_symmetry.space_group_name_H-M   'P 1'
#
loop_
_entity.id
_entity.type
_entity.pdbx_description
1 polymer ?
#
loop_
_entity_poly.entity_id
_entity_poly.type
_entity_poly.pdbx_seq_one_letter_code
_entity_poly.pdbx_strand_id
1 'polypeptide(L)'
;MDEVLDLLRAVKVFPRLNPRRRVQKFFEELRGDYVQIYGFLLLRRPPCPGQEDIEYLISPLSPGELERSDFRGYAVVRIGSKTIIKGLLKSGHYVIVRGRVEPYPCGNMRVIVAEEIAPADYAHYWALEEYALSKGEIEDLISRTFYATRQVEEALTYSLFGGPEILGNPLGWREGFTFSVLKDDERVVKSIHEFTSRFLALLPRELRLEKAGKWKIEDEGLGLDFTLFDPNTSLKYYSPTPNLLRRAIPVPKWAMNIFARKAAIFLISKLARPSPRDYLASLSETPFILNEPVAFEMHELEELWPNLVATIFMGRVKIGTLNPLREEVEEFRKAFERWLWRNREEYGEILDALLVKNSLLDVGRRYVLSLHVLGSMSRIEGRLRGAFVRRVLAIEQEILDTWINEVPREELISLLRDHRRYVGEDRRASIALRVFLDLEATSVDGTVTREEFVEALLERGLSKEDAEILIERLKADGYIYEPILGRLRMVRPE
;
A
#
# COMPACT_ATOMS: atom_id res chain seq x y z
N MET A 1 -8.86 33.69 -5.59
CA MET A 1 -7.72 32.75 -5.73
C MET A 1 -8.25 31.40 -6.22
N ASP A 2 -9.35 30.92 -5.64
CA ASP A 2 -10.05 29.68 -6.06
C ASP A 2 -10.55 29.73 -7.52
N GLU A 3 -11.14 30.84 -7.98
CA GLU A 3 -11.58 30.96 -9.40
C GLU A 3 -10.43 30.83 -10.42
N VAL A 4 -9.22 31.26 -10.07
CA VAL A 4 -8.04 31.15 -10.96
C VAL A 4 -7.51 29.72 -10.95
N LEU A 5 -7.52 29.04 -9.81
CA LEU A 5 -7.19 27.62 -9.69
C LEU A 5 -8.20 26.75 -10.45
N ASP A 6 -9.49 27.08 -10.40
CA ASP A 6 -10.53 26.38 -11.14
C ASP A 6 -10.42 26.63 -12.65
N LEU A 7 -10.08 27.85 -13.07
CA LEU A 7 -9.74 28.16 -14.47
C LEU A 7 -8.47 27.44 -14.94
N LEU A 8 -7.42 27.37 -14.12
CA LEU A 8 -6.19 26.65 -14.45
C LEU A 8 -6.43 25.13 -14.52
N ARG A 9 -7.29 24.58 -13.67
CA ARG A 9 -7.77 23.19 -13.77
C ARG A 9 -8.58 22.96 -15.06
N ALA A 10 -9.44 23.91 -15.43
CA ALA A 10 -10.18 23.85 -16.69
C ALA A 10 -9.27 23.93 -17.94
N VAL A 11 -8.10 24.57 -17.84
CA VAL A 11 -7.08 24.67 -18.90
C VAL A 11 -5.97 23.60 -18.75
N LYS A 12 -6.12 22.64 -17.81
CA LYS A 12 -5.13 21.58 -17.49
C LYS A 12 -3.72 22.08 -17.13
N VAL A 13 -3.60 23.31 -16.63
CA VAL A 13 -2.35 23.84 -16.10
C VAL A 13 -2.31 23.52 -14.61
N PHE A 14 -1.85 22.32 -14.28
CA PHE A 14 -1.67 21.92 -12.89
C PHE A 14 -0.64 22.82 -12.21
N PRO A 15 -0.91 23.36 -11.01
CA PRO A 15 0.17 23.92 -10.20
C PRO A 15 1.19 22.80 -9.97
N ARG A 16 2.38 22.95 -10.55
CA ARG A 16 3.45 21.95 -10.43
C ARG A 16 4.11 22.11 -9.08
N LEU A 17 4.15 21.02 -8.31
CA LEU A 17 4.95 20.98 -7.10
C LEU A 17 6.43 20.92 -7.51
N ASN A 18 7.19 21.97 -7.20
CA ASN A 18 8.61 22.01 -7.51
C ASN A 18 9.44 22.51 -6.31
N PRO A 19 10.73 22.13 -6.23
CA PRO A 19 11.62 22.54 -5.14
C PRO A 19 11.69 24.06 -4.94
N ARG A 20 11.66 24.85 -6.02
CA ARG A 20 11.72 26.31 -5.97
C ARG A 20 10.60 26.91 -5.12
N ARG A 21 9.35 26.47 -5.31
CA ARG A 21 8.19 26.95 -4.54
C ARG A 21 8.33 26.60 -3.05
N ARG A 22 8.82 25.39 -2.72
CA ARG A 22 9.07 24.98 -1.33
C ARG A 22 10.10 25.89 -0.66
N VAL A 23 11.20 26.17 -1.36
CA VAL A 23 12.26 27.08 -0.87
C VAL A 23 11.72 28.50 -0.68
N GLN A 24 10.90 29.02 -1.60
CA GLN A 24 10.27 30.33 -1.49
C GLN A 24 9.36 30.43 -0.25
N LYS A 25 8.45 29.46 -0.07
CA LYS A 25 7.56 29.40 1.10
C LYS A 25 8.34 29.33 2.41
N PHE A 26 9.40 28.53 2.47
CA PHE A 26 10.28 28.44 3.63
C PHE A 26 10.94 29.78 3.99
N PHE A 27 11.43 30.53 2.99
CA PHE A 27 12.00 31.85 3.23
C PHE A 27 10.97 32.89 3.63
N GLU A 28 9.71 32.76 3.20
CA GLU A 28 8.60 33.61 3.67
C GLU A 28 8.27 33.32 5.13
N GLU A 29 8.19 32.04 5.53
CA GLU A 29 7.97 31.63 6.92
C GLU A 29 9.09 32.12 7.85
N LEU A 30 10.33 32.19 7.39
CA LEU A 30 11.49 32.70 8.13
C LEU A 30 11.50 34.22 8.37
N ARG A 31 10.56 34.99 7.81
CA ARG A 31 10.53 36.46 8.00
C ARG A 31 9.92 36.89 9.34
N GLY A 32 9.27 35.99 10.08
CA GLY A 32 8.72 36.28 11.40
C GLY A 32 9.80 36.31 12.49
N ASP A 33 9.57 37.11 13.54
CA ASP A 33 10.47 37.16 14.71
C ASP A 33 10.47 35.86 15.53
N TYR A 34 9.32 35.17 15.53
CA TYR A 34 9.13 33.84 16.11
C TYR A 34 8.46 32.93 15.10
N VAL A 35 9.01 31.73 14.91
CA VAL A 35 8.58 30.83 13.83
C VAL A 35 8.40 29.40 14.33
N GLN A 36 7.49 28.68 13.68
CA GLN A 36 7.36 27.23 13.74
C GLN A 36 7.57 26.70 12.32
N ILE A 37 8.75 26.14 12.06
CA ILE A 37 9.16 25.73 10.73
C ILE A 37 9.32 24.22 10.66
N TYR A 38 8.88 23.66 9.55
CA TYR A 38 9.13 22.27 9.20
C TYR A 38 10.27 22.17 8.20
N GLY A 39 11.11 21.14 8.35
CA GLY A 39 12.20 20.90 7.43
C GLY A 39 13.03 19.68 7.79
N PHE A 40 14.05 19.42 6.98
CA PHE A 40 14.96 18.31 7.13
C PHE A 40 16.19 18.77 7.87
N LEU A 41 16.40 18.22 9.06
CA LEU A 41 17.54 18.55 9.90
C LEU A 41 18.80 17.94 9.29
N LEU A 42 19.77 18.77 8.94
CA LEU A 42 21.08 18.36 8.44
C LEU A 42 22.08 18.55 9.58
N LEU A 43 22.55 17.45 10.18
CA LEU A 43 23.49 17.47 11.30
C LEU A 43 24.93 17.78 10.84
N ARG A 44 25.07 18.92 10.17
CA ARG A 44 26.33 19.49 9.67
C ARG A 44 26.43 20.92 10.19
N ARG A 45 27.62 21.28 10.67
CA ARG A 45 27.88 22.66 11.10
C ARG A 45 27.73 23.62 9.91
N PRO A 46 27.04 24.76 10.08
CA PRO A 46 26.94 25.78 9.04
C PRO A 46 28.30 26.42 8.76
N PRO A 47 28.46 27.14 7.63
CA PRO A 47 29.63 27.99 7.42
C PRO A 47 29.69 29.12 8.45
N CYS A 48 30.89 29.54 8.87
CA CYS A 48 31.11 30.57 9.89
C CYS A 48 30.36 30.35 11.22
N PRO A 49 30.47 29.16 11.84
CA PRO A 49 29.72 28.84 13.04
C PRO A 49 30.16 29.71 14.22
N GLY A 50 29.22 29.98 15.14
CA GLY A 50 29.55 30.57 16.45
C GLY A 50 30.56 29.69 17.21
N GLN A 51 31.47 30.30 17.96
CA GLN A 51 32.55 29.56 18.64
C GLN A 51 32.05 28.64 19.77
N GLU A 52 30.91 28.98 20.40
CA GLU A 52 30.40 28.28 21.58
C GLU A 52 29.03 27.60 21.37
N ASP A 53 28.40 27.82 20.21
CA ASP A 53 27.04 27.37 19.94
C ASP A 53 27.00 26.03 19.17
N ILE A 54 26.05 25.17 19.53
CA ILE A 54 25.73 23.97 18.74
C ILE A 54 24.80 24.40 17.62
N GLU A 55 25.34 24.51 16.41
CA GLU A 55 24.61 24.97 15.23
C GLU A 55 24.56 23.89 14.14
N TYR A 56 23.37 23.68 13.59
CA TYR A 56 23.11 22.76 12.48
C TYR A 56 22.32 23.46 11.38
N LEU A 57 22.21 22.82 10.22
CA LEU A 57 21.40 23.33 9.11
C LEU A 57 20.03 22.66 9.10
N ILE A 58 19.01 23.38 8.64
CA ILE A 58 17.71 22.85 8.28
C ILE A 58 17.39 23.24 6.84
N SER A 59 16.91 22.29 6.05
CA SER A 59 16.51 22.50 4.65
C SER A 59 15.01 22.27 4.48
N PRO A 60 14.30 23.05 3.65
CA PRO A 60 12.91 22.76 3.32
C PRO A 60 12.76 21.65 2.30
N LEU A 61 13.86 21.17 1.70
CA LEU A 61 13.85 20.11 0.69
C LEU A 61 14.18 18.77 1.32
N SER A 62 13.44 17.75 0.92
CA SER A 62 13.80 16.39 1.29
C SER A 62 15.19 16.07 0.74
N PRO A 63 15.97 15.20 1.39
CA PRO A 63 17.31 14.90 0.91
C PRO A 63 17.38 14.44 -0.56
N GLY A 64 16.37 13.70 -1.06
CA GLY A 64 16.31 13.31 -2.47
C GLY A 64 15.99 14.47 -3.41
N GLU A 65 15.18 15.44 -2.99
CA GLU A 65 14.98 16.68 -3.75
C GLU A 65 16.21 17.59 -3.68
N LEU A 66 16.90 17.63 -2.54
CA LEU A 66 18.14 18.38 -2.34
C LEU A 66 19.26 17.90 -3.27
N GLU A 67 19.36 16.59 -3.52
CA GLU A 67 20.33 15.99 -4.43
C GLU A 67 20.08 16.37 -5.90
N ARG A 68 18.81 16.50 -6.31
CA ARG A 68 18.41 16.69 -7.72
C ARG A 68 18.11 18.13 -8.11
N SER A 69 18.05 19.04 -7.15
CA SER A 69 17.61 20.42 -7.35
C SER A 69 18.76 21.40 -7.30
N ASP A 70 18.79 22.31 -8.28
CA ASP A 70 19.66 23.49 -8.25
C ASP A 70 19.16 24.54 -7.25
N PHE A 71 17.87 24.51 -6.91
CA PHE A 71 17.31 25.37 -5.87
C PHE A 71 17.62 24.77 -4.50
N ARG A 72 18.30 25.55 -3.66
CA ARG A 72 18.64 25.16 -2.30
C ARG A 72 18.22 26.26 -1.33
N GLY A 73 17.74 25.86 -0.17
CA GLY A 73 17.32 26.75 0.90
C GLY A 73 17.81 26.21 2.23
N TYR A 74 18.38 27.08 3.05
CA TYR A 74 18.93 26.70 4.35
C TYR A 74 18.66 27.76 5.40
N ALA A 75 18.39 27.31 6.61
CA ALA A 75 18.50 28.13 7.82
C ALA A 75 19.39 27.42 8.82
N VAL A 76 19.98 28.18 9.73
CA VAL A 76 20.76 27.66 10.85
C VAL A 76 19.80 27.41 12.01
N VAL A 77 19.93 26.27 12.68
CA VAL A 77 19.24 25.96 13.93
C VAL A 77 20.29 26.00 15.04
N ARG A 78 20.17 26.98 15.94
CA ARG A 78 21.04 27.12 17.11
C ARG A 78 20.40 26.45 18.30
N ILE A 79 21.11 25.47 18.86
CA ILE A 79 20.69 24.69 20.02
C ILE A 79 21.43 25.23 21.24
N GLY A 80 20.66 25.76 22.19
CA GLY A 80 21.15 26.25 23.47
C GLY A 80 20.85 25.30 24.63
N SER A 81 21.28 25.68 25.83
CA SER A 81 21.06 24.91 27.06
C SER A 81 19.60 24.74 27.46
N LYS A 82 18.72 25.60 26.96
CA LYS A 82 17.26 25.59 27.23
C LYS A 82 16.44 24.91 26.13
N THR A 83 17.05 24.47 25.04
CA THR A 83 16.33 23.86 23.91
C THR A 83 15.80 22.48 24.31
N ILE A 84 14.51 22.24 24.10
CA ILE A 84 13.87 20.95 24.35
C ILE A 84 13.99 20.10 23.08
N ILE A 85 14.71 18.98 23.17
CA ILE A 85 14.83 18.00 22.08
C ILE A 85 13.94 16.80 22.41
N LYS A 86 12.94 16.52 21.57
CA LYS A 86 12.05 15.36 21.73
C LYS A 86 12.46 14.25 20.77
N GLY A 87 12.48 13.01 21.24
CA GLY A 87 12.71 11.82 20.40
C GLY A 87 14.12 11.71 19.83
N LEU A 88 14.29 10.78 18.88
CA LEU A 88 15.58 10.52 18.22
C LEU A 88 15.70 11.37 16.94
N LEU A 89 16.74 12.20 16.88
CA LEU A 89 17.06 13.00 15.70
C LEU A 89 18.25 12.40 14.94
N LYS A 90 18.12 12.29 13.62
CA LYS A 90 19.23 11.97 12.72
C LYS A 90 19.24 12.97 11.57
N SER A 91 20.41 13.10 10.96
CA SER A 91 20.58 13.91 9.75
C SER A 91 19.66 13.39 8.63
N GLY A 92 18.87 14.25 8.00
CA GLY A 92 17.85 13.91 7.01
C GLY A 92 16.46 13.59 7.59
N HIS A 93 16.26 13.57 8.92
CA HIS A 93 14.93 13.43 9.50
C HIS A 93 14.09 14.69 9.27
N TYR A 94 12.79 14.50 9.02
CA TYR A 94 11.83 15.58 8.96
C TYR A 94 11.43 15.99 10.38
N VAL A 95 11.58 17.28 10.69
CA VAL A 95 11.43 17.84 12.03
C VAL A 95 10.58 19.11 11.99
N ILE A 96 10.02 19.42 13.15
CA ILE A 96 9.49 20.74 13.48
C ILE A 96 10.46 21.44 14.42
N VAL A 97 10.78 22.70 14.11
CA VAL A 97 11.61 23.58 14.92
C VAL A 97 10.81 24.81 15.31
N ARG A 98 10.75 25.12 16.60
CA ARG A 98 10.15 26.35 17.14
C ARG A 98 11.20 27.22 17.76
N GLY A 99 11.18 28.51 17.49
CA GLY A 99 12.15 29.43 18.07
C GLY A 99 12.10 30.84 17.49
N ARG A 100 13.04 31.67 17.94
CA ARG A 100 13.21 33.05 17.51
C ARG A 100 14.15 33.14 16.33
N VAL A 101 13.86 34.02 15.37
CA VAL A 101 14.68 34.20 14.19
C VAL A 101 15.59 35.42 14.35
N GLU A 102 16.87 35.23 14.05
CA GLU A 102 17.87 36.28 14.05
C GLU A 102 18.66 36.27 12.72
N PRO A 103 19.32 37.38 12.35
CA PRO A 103 20.30 37.38 11.27
C PRO A 103 21.48 36.45 11.59
N TYR A 104 21.90 35.63 10.62
CA TYR A 104 23.12 34.84 10.76
C TYR A 104 24.34 35.63 10.25
N PRO A 105 25.53 35.53 10.87
CA PRO A 105 26.68 36.36 10.51
C PRO A 105 27.24 36.18 9.09
N CYS A 106 26.89 35.07 8.41
CA CYS A 106 27.42 34.73 7.09
C CYS A 106 26.34 34.70 6.01
N GLY A 107 26.50 35.59 5.02
CA GLY A 107 25.61 35.68 3.86
C GLY A 107 24.20 36.15 4.23
N ASN A 108 23.20 35.67 3.48
CA ASN A 108 21.79 36.01 3.70
C ASN A 108 21.05 34.98 4.56
N MET A 109 21.77 34.10 5.27
CA MET A 109 21.15 33.07 6.09
C MET A 109 20.50 33.66 7.34
N ARG A 110 19.48 32.95 7.83
CA ARG A 110 18.83 33.24 9.10
C ARG A 110 19.17 32.13 10.10
N VAL A 111 19.22 32.48 11.38
CA VAL A 111 19.37 31.52 12.46
C VAL A 111 18.08 31.48 13.28
N ILE A 112 17.62 30.28 13.58
CA ILE A 112 16.53 30.00 14.49
C ILE A 112 17.16 29.60 15.83
N VAL A 113 17.03 30.45 16.84
CA VAL A 113 17.39 30.10 18.22
C VAL A 113 16.30 29.19 18.75
N ALA A 114 16.58 27.90 18.78
CA ALA A 114 15.57 26.87 19.00
C ALA A 114 15.12 26.78 20.47
N GLU A 115 13.81 26.83 20.69
CA GLU A 115 13.18 26.49 21.96
C GLU A 115 12.80 25.01 21.99
N GLU A 116 12.35 24.47 20.86
CA GLU A 116 11.94 23.07 20.72
C GLU A 116 12.33 22.51 19.34
N ILE A 117 12.84 21.27 19.35
CA ILE A 117 13.04 20.45 18.14
C ILE A 117 12.38 19.08 18.36
N ALA A 118 11.47 18.70 17.46
CA ALA A 118 10.79 17.41 17.53
C ALA A 118 10.66 16.76 16.14
N PRO A 119 10.66 15.41 16.04
CA PRO A 119 10.30 14.70 14.83
C PRO A 119 8.90 15.09 14.36
N ALA A 120 8.76 15.31 13.06
CA ALA A 120 7.48 15.51 12.40
C ALA A 120 7.22 14.34 11.44
N ASP A 121 5.95 13.96 11.22
CA ASP A 121 5.62 12.92 10.25
C ASP A 121 6.00 13.38 8.83
N TYR A 122 6.83 12.60 8.14
CA TYR A 122 7.23 12.86 6.76
C TYR A 122 6.03 12.93 5.81
N ALA A 123 4.89 12.32 6.15
CA ALA A 123 3.67 12.44 5.35
C ALA A 123 3.24 13.90 5.17
N HIS A 124 3.41 14.77 6.18
CA HIS A 124 3.08 16.20 6.09
C HIS A 124 3.94 16.96 5.08
N TYR A 125 5.11 16.44 4.69
CA TYR A 125 5.94 17.04 3.67
C TYR A 125 5.30 16.97 2.27
N TRP A 126 4.62 15.86 1.99
CA TRP A 126 4.00 15.58 0.69
C TRP A 126 2.49 15.84 0.68
N ALA A 127 1.80 15.74 1.81
CA ALA A 127 0.35 15.92 1.93
C ALA A 127 -0.08 17.39 1.74
N LEU A 128 0.11 17.92 0.54
CA LEU A 128 -0.22 19.29 0.13
C LEU A 128 -1.48 19.26 -0.75
N GLU A 129 -2.61 19.66 -0.18
CA GLU A 129 -3.93 19.56 -0.81
C GLU A 129 -4.04 20.37 -2.11
N GLU A 130 -3.37 21.53 -2.18
CA GLU A 130 -3.41 22.40 -3.36
C GLU A 130 -2.69 21.81 -4.58
N TYR A 131 -1.86 20.79 -4.39
CA TYR A 131 -1.13 20.07 -5.45
C TYR A 131 -1.72 18.68 -5.74
N ALA A 132 -2.71 18.24 -4.97
CA ALA A 132 -3.30 16.92 -5.14
C ALA A 132 -4.14 16.85 -6.43
N LEU A 133 -3.90 15.81 -7.21
CA LEU A 133 -4.74 15.37 -8.32
C LEU A 133 -6.05 14.77 -7.78
N SER A 134 -7.15 15.00 -8.49
CA SER A 134 -8.42 14.31 -8.32
C SER A 134 -8.34 12.87 -8.83
N LYS A 135 -9.33 12.04 -8.44
CA LYS A 135 -9.43 10.67 -8.93
C LYS A 135 -9.44 10.57 -10.45
N GLY A 136 -10.25 11.39 -11.12
CA GLY A 136 -10.35 11.36 -12.59
C GLY A 136 -9.04 11.72 -13.26
N GLU A 137 -8.31 12.69 -12.72
CA GLU A 137 -6.98 13.07 -13.22
C GLU A 137 -5.95 11.95 -13.05
N ILE A 138 -6.02 11.17 -11.97
CA ILE A 138 -5.15 10.00 -11.76
C ILE A 138 -5.50 8.87 -12.73
N GLU A 139 -6.79 8.52 -12.84
CA GLU A 139 -7.26 7.48 -13.76
C GLU A 139 -6.89 7.85 -15.22
N ASP A 140 -7.04 9.12 -15.61
CA ASP A 140 -6.62 9.64 -16.91
C ASP A 140 -5.10 9.61 -17.10
N LEU A 141 -4.32 10.01 -16.09
CA LEU A 141 -2.85 9.99 -16.15
C LEU A 141 -2.33 8.57 -16.37
N ILE A 142 -2.85 7.59 -15.60
CA ILE A 142 -2.39 6.21 -15.69
C ILE A 142 -2.81 5.58 -17.03
N SER A 143 -4.05 5.76 -17.47
CA SER A 143 -4.53 5.20 -18.75
C SER A 143 -3.78 5.74 -19.98
N ARG A 144 -3.25 6.97 -19.92
CA ARG A 144 -2.38 7.52 -20.96
C ARG A 144 -0.94 7.08 -20.86
N THR A 145 -0.50 6.68 -19.67
CA THR A 145 0.89 6.30 -19.39
C THR A 145 1.12 4.81 -19.59
N PHE A 146 0.18 3.94 -19.22
CA PHE A 146 0.36 2.50 -19.14
C PHE A 146 -0.81 1.81 -19.84
N TYR A 147 -0.54 1.22 -21.01
CA TYR A 147 -1.58 0.61 -21.85
C TYR A 147 -1.72 -0.87 -21.51
N ALA A 148 -2.79 -1.22 -20.78
CA ALA A 148 -3.13 -2.59 -20.42
C ALA A 148 -4.65 -2.80 -20.40
N THR A 149 -5.12 -3.94 -19.89
CA THR A 149 -6.56 -4.10 -19.63
C THR A 149 -6.97 -3.18 -18.49
N ARG A 150 -8.24 -2.71 -18.49
CA ARG A 150 -8.76 -1.78 -17.47
C ARG A 150 -8.54 -2.29 -16.05
N GLN A 151 -8.70 -3.57 -15.79
CA GLN A 151 -8.52 -4.19 -14.48
C GLN A 151 -7.06 -4.12 -14.00
N VAL A 152 -6.10 -4.28 -14.92
CA VAL A 152 -4.67 -4.20 -14.63
C VAL A 152 -4.26 -2.74 -14.39
N GLU A 153 -4.76 -1.80 -15.21
CA GLU A 153 -4.57 -0.35 -15.02
C GLU A 153 -5.14 0.12 -13.67
N GLU A 154 -6.37 -0.28 -13.34
CA GLU A 154 -7.02 0.02 -12.07
C GLU A 154 -6.21 -0.56 -10.89
N ALA A 155 -5.84 -1.82 -10.97
CA ALA A 155 -5.04 -2.48 -9.94
C ALA A 155 -3.66 -1.84 -9.75
N LEU A 156 -2.99 -1.46 -10.84
CA LEU A 156 -1.73 -0.72 -10.78
C LEU A 156 -1.96 0.62 -10.09
N THR A 157 -2.98 1.37 -10.49
CA THR A 157 -3.33 2.66 -9.88
C THR A 157 -3.56 2.52 -8.37
N TYR A 158 -4.37 1.55 -7.96
CA TYR A 158 -4.61 1.28 -6.54
C TYR A 158 -3.36 0.79 -5.84
N SER A 159 -2.47 0.04 -6.49
CA SER A 159 -1.23 -0.39 -5.84
C SER A 159 -0.36 0.77 -5.37
N LEU A 160 -0.40 1.91 -6.07
CA LEU A 160 0.40 3.11 -5.75
C LEU A 160 0.00 3.73 -4.40
N PHE A 161 -1.26 3.58 -3.97
CA PHE A 161 -1.72 4.17 -2.72
C PHE A 161 -1.45 3.29 -1.50
N GLY A 162 -1.16 2.00 -1.72
CA GLY A 162 -1.00 1.01 -0.66
C GLY A 162 -2.31 0.66 0.05
N GLY A 163 -2.46 -0.58 0.51
CA GLY A 163 -3.55 -0.95 1.41
C GLY A 163 -3.33 -0.32 2.79
N PRO A 164 -4.38 0.21 3.46
CA PRO A 164 -4.30 0.63 4.86
C PRO A 164 -4.15 -0.57 5.80
N GLU A 165 -3.62 -0.33 7.00
CA GLU A 165 -3.63 -1.35 8.05
C GLU A 165 -5.08 -1.68 8.45
N ILE A 166 -5.41 -2.97 8.49
CA ILE A 166 -6.73 -3.45 8.91
C ILE A 166 -6.68 -3.73 10.41
N LEU A 167 -7.57 -3.10 11.17
CA LEU A 167 -7.65 -3.31 12.62
C LEU A 167 -7.97 -4.77 12.96
N GLY A 168 -7.19 -5.36 13.85
CA GLY A 168 -7.39 -6.76 14.27
C GLY A 168 -6.98 -7.80 13.24
N ASN A 169 -6.28 -7.43 12.16
CA ASN A 169 -5.86 -8.36 11.12
C ASN A 169 -5.00 -9.51 11.69
N PRO A 170 -5.45 -10.78 11.58
CA PRO A 170 -4.73 -11.93 12.12
C PRO A 170 -3.39 -12.21 11.41
N LEU A 171 -3.19 -11.66 10.21
CA LEU A 171 -1.95 -11.83 9.43
C LEU A 171 -0.86 -10.81 9.82
N GLY A 172 -1.18 -9.80 10.63
CA GLY A 172 -0.23 -8.77 11.07
C GLY A 172 0.34 -7.94 9.91
N TRP A 173 -0.40 -7.83 8.80
CA TRP A 173 -0.01 -7.03 7.66
C TRP A 173 -0.16 -5.54 7.93
N ARG A 174 0.78 -4.78 7.40
CA ARG A 174 0.87 -3.33 7.55
C ARG A 174 0.35 -2.60 6.32
N GLU A 175 0.66 -1.31 6.27
CA GLU A 175 0.32 -0.39 5.20
C GLU A 175 1.16 -0.63 3.92
N GLY A 176 0.84 -1.66 3.16
CA GLY A 176 1.55 -2.02 1.94
C GLY A 176 0.64 -2.65 0.89
N PHE A 177 1.25 -3.04 -0.22
CA PHE A 177 0.54 -3.65 -1.35
C PHE A 177 1.51 -4.45 -2.21
N THR A 178 1.03 -5.43 -2.94
CA THR A 178 1.78 -6.20 -3.91
C THR A 178 0.94 -6.33 -5.17
N PHE A 179 1.33 -5.53 -6.17
CA PHE A 179 0.94 -5.73 -7.55
C PHE A 179 1.93 -6.72 -8.15
N SER A 180 1.44 -7.83 -8.69
CA SER A 180 2.33 -8.78 -9.35
C SER A 180 1.83 -9.25 -10.71
N VAL A 181 2.78 -9.43 -11.62
CA VAL A 181 2.53 -10.04 -12.92
C VAL A 181 3.44 -11.25 -13.09
N LEU A 182 2.84 -12.39 -13.42
CA LEU A 182 3.54 -13.66 -13.63
C LEU A 182 3.24 -14.17 -15.04
N LYS A 183 4.29 -14.52 -15.79
CA LYS A 183 4.16 -15.24 -17.07
C LYS A 183 5.43 -16.00 -17.36
N ASP A 184 5.35 -17.07 -18.13
CA ASP A 184 6.48 -17.79 -18.72
C ASP A 184 6.91 -17.21 -20.07
N ASP A 185 6.65 -15.92 -20.31
CA ASP A 185 7.12 -15.15 -21.46
C ASP A 185 8.02 -14.00 -20.99
N GLU A 186 9.28 -14.05 -21.42
CA GLU A 186 10.29 -13.05 -21.06
C GLU A 186 9.96 -11.65 -21.62
N ARG A 187 9.29 -11.53 -22.76
CA ARG A 187 8.89 -10.24 -23.34
C ARG A 187 7.84 -9.56 -22.48
N VAL A 188 6.81 -10.30 -22.08
CA VAL A 188 5.74 -9.82 -21.20
C VAL A 188 6.32 -9.34 -19.86
N VAL A 189 7.09 -10.20 -19.19
CA VAL A 189 7.66 -9.90 -17.87
C VAL A 189 8.63 -8.72 -17.92
N LYS A 190 9.42 -8.60 -18.99
CA LYS A 190 10.32 -7.45 -19.19
C LYS A 190 9.59 -6.14 -19.40
N SER A 191 8.49 -6.12 -20.17
CA SER A 191 7.72 -4.89 -20.38
C SER A 191 7.19 -4.29 -19.07
N ILE A 192 6.65 -5.13 -18.18
CA ILE A 192 6.19 -4.72 -16.84
C ILE A 192 7.37 -4.30 -15.96
N HIS A 193 8.47 -5.07 -16.00
CA HIS A 193 9.67 -4.73 -15.23
C HIS A 193 10.22 -3.36 -15.63
N GLU A 194 10.27 -3.07 -16.94
CA GLU A 194 10.78 -1.81 -17.46
C GLU A 194 9.92 -0.63 -17.00
N PHE A 195 8.59 -0.73 -17.14
CA PHE A 195 7.67 0.27 -16.63
C PHE A 195 7.86 0.51 -15.12
N THR A 196 7.78 -0.55 -14.31
CA THR A 196 7.88 -0.42 -12.84
C THR A 196 9.25 0.09 -12.38
N SER A 197 10.32 -0.25 -13.08
CA SER A 197 11.67 0.27 -12.81
C SER A 197 11.80 1.74 -13.14
N ARG A 198 11.22 2.19 -14.28
CA ARG A 198 11.17 3.61 -14.65
C ARG A 198 10.34 4.40 -13.66
N PHE A 199 9.17 3.91 -13.26
CA PHE A 199 8.37 4.52 -12.19
C PHE A 199 9.17 4.67 -10.89
N LEU A 200 9.83 3.60 -10.43
CA LEU A 200 10.67 3.66 -9.23
C LEU A 200 11.81 4.68 -9.36
N ALA A 201 12.37 4.85 -10.56
CA ALA A 201 13.41 5.83 -10.85
C ALA A 201 12.93 7.29 -10.77
N LEU A 202 11.63 7.56 -10.92
CA LEU A 202 11.06 8.90 -10.69
C LEU A 202 11.07 9.27 -9.22
N LEU A 203 10.71 8.31 -8.35
CA LEU A 203 10.55 8.56 -6.93
C LEU A 203 11.86 9.05 -6.27
N PRO A 204 11.80 9.95 -5.28
CA PRO A 204 12.93 10.26 -4.40
C PRO A 204 13.47 8.99 -3.75
N ARG A 205 14.77 8.95 -3.49
CA ARG A 205 15.43 7.75 -2.95
C ARG A 205 14.82 7.29 -1.64
N GLU A 206 14.41 8.23 -0.80
CA GLU A 206 13.74 7.96 0.46
C GLU A 206 12.37 7.29 0.33
N LEU A 207 11.74 7.30 -0.85
CA LEU A 207 10.53 6.51 -1.11
C LEU A 207 10.85 5.14 -1.71
N ARG A 208 12.11 4.83 -1.99
CA ARG A 208 12.54 3.53 -2.52
C ARG A 208 12.91 2.59 -1.38
N LEU A 209 12.49 1.35 -1.49
CA LEU A 209 12.89 0.28 -0.59
C LEU A 209 14.29 -0.21 -0.98
N GLU A 210 15.30 0.39 -0.35
CA GLU A 210 16.70 0.01 -0.52
C GLU A 210 17.27 -0.59 0.77
N LYS A 211 18.39 -1.31 0.66
CA LYS A 211 19.11 -1.78 1.85
C LYS A 211 19.60 -0.54 2.61
N ALA A 212 19.12 -0.37 3.85
CA ALA A 212 19.41 0.80 4.69
C ALA A 212 20.89 1.21 4.59
N GLY A 213 21.12 2.44 4.11
CA GLY A 213 22.44 2.97 3.83
C GLY A 213 22.49 4.46 4.13
N LYS A 214 23.68 4.95 4.49
CA LYS A 214 23.96 6.39 4.53
C LYS A 214 24.22 6.89 3.12
N TRP A 215 23.67 8.05 2.79
CA TRP A 215 23.96 8.84 1.58
C TRP A 215 24.86 10.03 1.92
N LYS A 216 25.70 10.40 0.97
CA LYS A 216 26.51 11.61 1.02
C LYS A 216 26.05 12.53 -0.11
N ILE A 217 25.79 13.79 0.22
CA ILE A 217 25.46 14.84 -0.75
C ILE A 217 26.47 15.95 -0.56
N GLU A 218 27.01 16.47 -1.66
CA GLU A 218 27.88 17.64 -1.65
C GLU A 218 27.09 18.88 -2.08
N ASP A 219 27.32 19.98 -1.39
CA ASP A 219 26.78 21.30 -1.69
C ASP A 219 27.91 22.23 -2.06
N GLU A 220 28.08 22.45 -3.37
CA GLU A 220 29.09 23.35 -3.90
C GLU A 220 28.85 24.81 -3.47
N GLY A 221 27.58 25.21 -3.30
CA GLY A 221 27.22 26.57 -2.92
C GLY A 221 27.60 26.93 -1.47
N LEU A 222 27.48 25.98 -0.56
CA LEU A 222 27.93 26.10 0.84
C LEU A 222 29.37 25.58 1.06
N GLY A 223 29.92 24.84 0.10
CA GLY A 223 31.17 24.11 0.27
C GLY A 223 31.11 23.02 1.36
N LEU A 224 29.95 22.38 1.53
CA LEU A 224 29.70 21.41 2.60
C LEU A 224 29.30 20.04 2.06
N ASP A 225 29.69 19.00 2.78
CA ASP A 225 29.21 17.63 2.59
C ASP A 225 28.22 17.23 3.69
N PHE A 226 27.12 16.61 3.31
CA PHE A 226 26.09 16.10 4.20
C PHE A 226 26.13 14.59 4.22
N THR A 227 26.28 13.99 5.40
CA THR A 227 25.91 12.58 5.61
C THR A 227 24.48 12.56 6.13
N LEU A 228 23.57 12.01 5.35
CA LEU A 228 22.14 12.00 5.65
C LEU A 228 21.69 10.54 5.94
N PHE A 229 20.46 10.36 6.41
CA PHE A 229 19.76 9.07 6.51
C PHE A 229 18.36 9.18 5.91
N ASP A 230 17.70 8.05 5.68
CA ASP A 230 16.30 8.03 5.28
C ASP A 230 15.45 8.87 6.26
N PRO A 231 14.59 9.76 5.74
CA PRO A 231 13.52 10.37 6.52
C PRO A 231 12.69 9.32 7.24
N ASN A 232 12.04 9.75 8.32
CA ASN A 232 11.12 8.97 9.14
C ASN A 232 9.78 8.71 8.40
N THR A 233 9.84 7.99 7.29
CA THR A 233 8.69 7.61 6.44
C THR A 233 8.38 6.12 6.54
N SER A 234 7.09 5.76 6.53
CA SER A 234 6.62 4.38 6.45
C SER A 234 6.32 3.92 5.02
N LEU A 235 6.23 4.84 4.04
CA LEU A 235 5.96 4.50 2.64
C LEU A 235 7.25 4.20 1.89
N LYS A 236 7.35 2.99 1.35
CA LYS A 236 8.44 2.57 0.47
C LYS A 236 7.92 1.78 -0.72
N TYR A 237 8.57 1.93 -1.87
CA TYR A 237 8.28 1.22 -3.12
C TYR A 237 9.42 0.32 -3.52
N TYR A 238 9.10 -0.83 -4.09
CA TYR A 238 10.07 -1.80 -4.57
C TYR A 238 9.71 -2.29 -5.96
N SER A 239 10.69 -2.35 -6.85
CA SER A 239 10.66 -3.14 -8.08
C SER A 239 11.90 -4.03 -8.12
N PRO A 240 11.77 -5.31 -8.53
CA PRO A 240 12.90 -6.24 -8.59
C PRO A 240 13.97 -5.80 -9.58
N THR A 241 15.22 -6.20 -9.36
CA THR A 241 16.26 -6.09 -10.38
C THR A 241 16.13 -7.22 -11.42
N PRO A 242 16.61 -7.05 -12.67
CA PRO A 242 16.43 -8.04 -13.75
C PRO A 242 16.86 -9.46 -13.39
N ASN A 243 17.92 -9.61 -12.59
CA ASN A 243 18.44 -10.91 -12.17
C ASN A 243 17.57 -11.61 -11.11
N LEU A 244 16.62 -10.91 -10.48
CA LEU A 244 15.69 -11.47 -9.48
C LEU A 244 14.39 -11.98 -10.10
N LEU A 245 14.07 -11.62 -11.35
CA LEU A 245 12.79 -11.94 -12.00
C LEU A 245 12.51 -13.44 -12.08
N ARG A 246 13.55 -14.28 -12.12
CA ARG A 246 13.45 -15.76 -12.19
C ARG A 246 13.39 -16.43 -10.82
N ARG A 247 13.46 -15.68 -9.72
CA ARG A 247 13.39 -16.27 -8.36
C ARG A 247 11.95 -16.64 -8.03
N ALA A 248 11.80 -17.64 -7.14
CA ALA A 248 10.51 -18.00 -6.57
C ALA A 248 9.79 -16.79 -5.95
N ILE A 249 10.54 -15.88 -5.33
CA ILE A 249 10.06 -14.58 -4.90
C ILE A 249 11.11 -13.57 -5.38
N PRO A 250 10.78 -12.64 -6.31
CA PRO A 250 11.68 -11.61 -6.82
C PRO A 250 12.04 -10.52 -5.80
N VAL A 251 12.35 -10.90 -4.56
CA VAL A 251 12.70 -10.02 -3.45
C VAL A 251 14.03 -10.50 -2.86
N PRO A 252 14.97 -9.60 -2.53
CA PRO A 252 16.22 -9.99 -1.89
C PRO A 252 15.98 -10.46 -0.45
N LYS A 253 16.86 -11.35 0.05
CA LYS A 253 16.73 -11.95 1.40
C LYS A 253 16.53 -10.91 2.51
N TRP A 254 17.19 -9.75 2.44
CA TRP A 254 17.09 -8.69 3.45
C TRP A 254 15.70 -8.03 3.50
N ALA A 255 14.94 -8.06 2.39
CA ALA A 255 13.61 -7.45 2.30
C ALA A 255 12.47 -8.47 2.50
N MET A 256 12.78 -9.76 2.67
CA MET A 256 11.76 -10.82 2.78
C MET A 256 10.79 -10.62 3.94
N ASN A 257 11.27 -10.18 5.10
CA ASN A 257 10.39 -9.89 6.24
C ASN A 257 9.49 -8.65 5.99
N ILE A 258 9.98 -7.68 5.22
CA ILE A 258 9.20 -6.49 4.83
C ILE A 258 8.09 -6.91 3.86
N PHE A 259 8.41 -7.77 2.90
CA PHE A 259 7.46 -8.37 1.96
C PHE A 259 6.38 -9.18 2.69
N ALA A 260 6.77 -10.12 3.56
CA ALA A 260 5.83 -10.99 4.27
C ALA A 260 4.87 -10.22 5.20
N ARG A 261 5.31 -9.07 5.74
CA ARG A 261 4.50 -8.20 6.61
C ARG A 261 3.74 -7.11 5.85
N LYS A 262 3.83 -7.06 4.51
CA LYS A 262 3.24 -5.98 3.70
C LYS A 262 3.65 -4.58 4.19
N ALA A 263 4.92 -4.41 4.52
CA ALA A 263 5.45 -3.15 5.07
C ALA A 263 6.04 -2.21 3.99
N ALA A 264 5.70 -2.44 2.72
CA ALA A 264 6.06 -1.63 1.56
C ALA A 264 5.11 -1.96 0.39
N ILE A 265 5.18 -1.16 -0.68
CA ILE A 265 4.51 -1.40 -1.95
C ILE A 265 5.48 -2.14 -2.87
N PHE A 266 5.08 -3.30 -3.36
CA PHE A 266 5.85 -4.18 -4.22
C PHE A 266 5.20 -4.20 -5.60
N LEU A 267 5.94 -3.73 -6.61
CA LEU A 267 5.57 -3.78 -8.02
C LEU A 267 6.44 -4.86 -8.67
N ILE A 268 5.96 -6.11 -8.67
CA ILE A 268 6.79 -7.28 -9.00
C ILE A 268 6.36 -7.88 -10.33
N SER A 269 7.30 -8.06 -11.25
CA SER A 269 7.13 -9.03 -12.33
C SER A 269 7.97 -10.28 -12.07
N LYS A 270 7.46 -11.44 -12.50
CA LYS A 270 8.09 -12.74 -12.29
C LYS A 270 8.03 -13.58 -13.55
N LEU A 271 9.19 -14.10 -13.97
CA LEU A 271 9.31 -15.05 -15.07
C LEU A 271 9.13 -16.47 -14.52
N ALA A 272 7.89 -16.94 -14.52
CA ALA A 272 7.53 -18.27 -14.09
C ALA A 272 6.19 -18.70 -14.70
N ARG A 273 6.04 -20.00 -14.88
CA ARG A 273 4.74 -20.59 -15.23
C ARG A 273 3.76 -20.38 -14.07
N PRO A 274 2.50 -19.99 -14.34
CA PRO A 274 1.48 -19.88 -13.31
C PRO A 274 1.29 -21.18 -12.54
N SER A 275 1.32 -21.11 -11.21
CA SER A 275 1.03 -22.22 -10.31
C SER A 275 0.18 -21.75 -9.14
N PRO A 276 -0.95 -22.40 -8.79
CA PRO A 276 -1.78 -21.97 -7.67
C PRO A 276 -1.08 -22.04 -6.32
N ARG A 277 0.03 -22.77 -6.21
CA ARG A 277 0.87 -22.84 -5.01
C ARG A 277 1.99 -21.80 -5.00
N ASP A 278 1.97 -20.86 -5.95
CA ASP A 278 2.96 -19.81 -6.03
C ASP A 278 2.88 -18.88 -4.82
N TYR A 279 3.96 -18.82 -4.06
CA TYR A 279 4.01 -18.04 -2.83
C TYR A 279 3.90 -16.53 -3.06
N LEU A 280 4.44 -16.00 -4.18
CA LEU A 280 4.26 -14.59 -4.53
C LEU A 280 2.80 -14.34 -4.86
N ALA A 281 2.20 -15.17 -5.71
CA ALA A 281 0.83 -14.97 -6.15
C ALA A 281 -0.17 -15.06 -4.99
N SER A 282 -0.02 -16.05 -4.11
CA SER A 282 -0.88 -16.22 -2.94
C SER A 282 -0.77 -15.09 -1.91
N LEU A 283 0.32 -14.33 -1.91
CA LEU A 283 0.48 -13.13 -1.09
C LEU A 283 0.13 -11.84 -1.84
N SER A 284 -0.13 -11.87 -3.14
CA SER A 284 -0.34 -10.65 -3.92
C SER A 284 -1.79 -10.18 -3.85
N GLU A 285 -2.01 -8.89 -3.64
CA GLU A 285 -3.34 -8.29 -3.77
C GLU A 285 -3.83 -8.43 -5.21
N THR A 286 -2.95 -8.29 -6.20
CA THR A 286 -3.33 -8.42 -7.61
C THR A 286 -2.31 -9.24 -8.40
N PRO A 287 -2.39 -10.58 -8.35
CA PRO A 287 -1.52 -11.49 -9.10
C PRO A 287 -2.06 -11.73 -10.51
N PHE A 288 -1.74 -10.85 -11.47
CA PHE A 288 -2.17 -11.02 -12.85
C PHE A 288 -1.27 -11.94 -13.67
N ILE A 289 -1.87 -12.55 -14.68
CA ILE A 289 -1.17 -13.25 -15.76
C ILE A 289 -1.51 -12.48 -17.03
N LEU A 290 -0.49 -11.95 -17.71
CA LEU A 290 -0.69 -11.19 -18.95
C LEU A 290 -0.31 -12.04 -20.16
N ASN A 291 -1.11 -11.95 -21.21
CA ASN A 291 -0.88 -12.68 -22.45
C ASN A 291 -0.04 -11.90 -23.46
N GLU A 292 0.02 -10.57 -23.31
CA GLU A 292 0.74 -9.69 -24.22
C GLU A 292 1.62 -8.70 -23.43
N PRO A 293 2.74 -8.25 -24.01
CA PRO A 293 3.55 -7.19 -23.41
C PRO A 293 2.78 -5.88 -23.31
N VAL A 294 3.07 -5.10 -22.29
CA VAL A 294 2.48 -3.76 -22.12
C VAL A 294 3.31 -2.71 -22.86
N ALA A 295 2.62 -1.69 -23.38
CA ALA A 295 3.23 -0.47 -23.87
C ALA A 295 3.06 0.66 -22.85
N PHE A 296 3.96 1.64 -22.86
CA PHE A 296 3.87 2.78 -21.94
C PHE A 296 4.56 4.05 -22.48
N GLU A 297 4.05 5.22 -22.07
CA GLU A 297 4.59 6.54 -22.37
C GLU A 297 4.78 7.35 -21.07
N MET A 298 6.04 7.58 -20.66
CA MET A 298 6.34 8.13 -19.33
C MET A 298 6.25 9.66 -19.23
N HIS A 299 6.13 10.38 -20.34
CA HIS A 299 6.35 11.83 -20.36
C HIS A 299 5.42 12.61 -19.41
N GLU A 300 4.11 12.37 -19.49
CA GLU A 300 3.13 13.07 -18.63
C GLU A 300 3.29 12.68 -17.15
N LEU A 301 3.57 11.40 -16.89
CA LEU A 301 3.85 10.90 -15.54
C LEU A 301 5.16 11.48 -14.96
N GLU A 302 6.20 11.64 -15.76
CA GLU A 302 7.46 12.28 -15.38
C GLU A 302 7.25 13.74 -14.97
N GLU A 303 6.32 14.45 -15.61
CA GLU A 303 5.99 15.82 -15.22
C GLU A 303 5.14 15.90 -13.96
N LEU A 304 4.21 14.94 -13.77
CA LEU A 304 3.21 14.97 -12.70
C LEU A 304 3.50 14.04 -11.51
N TRP A 305 4.63 13.31 -11.50
CA TRP A 305 4.97 12.43 -10.37
C TRP A 305 4.96 13.15 -9.01
N PRO A 306 5.40 14.41 -8.85
CA PRO A 306 5.36 15.09 -7.55
C PRO A 306 3.91 15.30 -7.08
N ASN A 307 3.02 15.66 -7.99
CA ASN A 307 1.59 15.82 -7.72
C ASN A 307 0.93 14.47 -7.37
N LEU A 308 1.31 13.39 -8.07
CA LEU A 308 0.87 12.04 -7.75
C LEU A 308 1.32 11.61 -6.34
N VAL A 309 2.58 11.84 -5.98
CA VAL A 309 3.09 11.56 -4.62
C VAL A 309 2.35 12.38 -3.59
N ALA A 310 2.08 13.66 -3.85
CA ALA A 310 1.28 14.49 -2.96
C ALA A 310 -0.12 13.91 -2.73
N THR A 311 -0.80 13.48 -3.80
CA THR A 311 -2.12 12.83 -3.67
C THR A 311 -2.05 11.53 -2.88
N ILE A 312 -1.03 10.70 -3.10
CA ILE A 312 -0.86 9.44 -2.37
C ILE A 312 -0.75 9.70 -0.85
N PHE A 313 0.08 10.67 -0.45
CA PHE A 313 0.21 11.01 0.97
C PHE A 313 -1.07 11.65 1.54
N MET A 314 -1.78 12.47 0.78
CA MET A 314 -3.10 12.98 1.18
C MET A 314 -4.10 11.85 1.42
N GLY A 315 -4.17 10.87 0.52
CA GLY A 315 -5.05 9.70 0.64
C GLY A 315 -4.74 8.87 1.89
N ARG A 316 -3.44 8.68 2.18
CA ARG A 316 -2.97 7.95 3.38
C ARG A 316 -3.34 8.66 4.68
N VAL A 317 -3.20 9.98 4.74
CA VAL A 317 -3.61 10.78 5.91
C VAL A 317 -5.12 10.68 6.13
N LYS A 318 -5.93 10.71 5.06
CA LYS A 318 -7.39 10.59 5.14
C LYS A 318 -7.85 9.18 5.56
N ILE A 319 -7.21 8.14 5.03
CA ILE A 319 -7.54 6.73 5.28
C ILE A 319 -6.28 5.97 5.76
N GLY A 320 -5.94 6.16 7.04
CA GLY A 320 -4.79 5.49 7.67
C GLY A 320 -5.04 4.01 7.99
N THR A 321 -6.21 3.72 8.56
CA THR A 321 -6.60 2.36 8.99
C THR A 321 -8.01 2.00 8.52
N LEU A 322 -8.23 0.73 8.17
CA LEU A 322 -9.54 0.20 7.85
C LEU A 322 -10.13 -0.52 9.07
N ASN A 323 -11.30 -0.07 9.51
CA ASN A 323 -12.04 -0.73 10.59
C ASN A 323 -12.98 -1.77 9.97
N PRO A 324 -12.82 -3.08 10.27
CA PRO A 324 -13.65 -4.12 9.68
C PRO A 324 -15.11 -4.09 10.16
N LEU A 325 -15.42 -3.39 11.25
CA LEU A 325 -16.79 -3.23 11.76
C LEU A 325 -17.58 -2.09 11.09
N ARG A 326 -17.02 -1.44 10.07
CA ARG A 326 -17.74 -0.43 9.28
C ARG A 326 -18.77 -1.09 8.38
N GLU A 327 -19.92 -0.43 8.23
CA GLU A 327 -21.03 -0.91 7.41
C GLU A 327 -20.61 -1.23 5.97
N GLU A 328 -19.77 -0.40 5.35
CA GLU A 328 -19.33 -0.64 3.97
C GLU A 328 -18.34 -1.81 3.86
N VAL A 329 -17.61 -2.13 4.94
CA VAL A 329 -16.75 -3.32 5.00
C VAL A 329 -17.58 -4.58 5.20
N GLU A 330 -18.65 -4.49 5.99
CA GLU A 330 -19.62 -5.58 6.14
C GLU A 330 -20.41 -5.81 4.85
N GLU A 331 -20.80 -4.76 4.13
CA GLU A 331 -21.37 -4.86 2.78
C GLU A 331 -20.41 -5.57 1.83
N PHE A 332 -19.12 -5.20 1.88
CA PHE A 332 -18.08 -5.87 1.11
C PHE A 332 -17.96 -7.36 1.47
N ARG A 333 -17.95 -7.70 2.76
CA ARG A 333 -17.90 -9.08 3.26
C ARG A 333 -19.01 -9.94 2.67
N LYS A 334 -20.27 -9.50 2.82
CA LYS A 334 -21.44 -10.19 2.26
C LYS A 334 -21.39 -10.31 0.75
N ALA A 335 -20.87 -9.29 0.05
CA ALA A 335 -20.71 -9.35 -1.40
C ALA A 335 -19.60 -10.33 -1.82
N PHE A 336 -18.49 -10.40 -1.08
CA PHE A 336 -17.41 -11.35 -1.31
C PHE A 336 -17.85 -12.81 -1.09
N GLU A 337 -18.62 -13.08 -0.04
CA GLU A 337 -19.18 -14.41 0.23
C GLU A 337 -20.19 -14.85 -0.84
N ARG A 338 -21.03 -13.92 -1.32
CA ARG A 338 -21.90 -14.18 -2.48
C ARG A 338 -21.10 -14.44 -3.76
N TRP A 339 -20.01 -13.70 -3.98
CA TRP A 339 -19.10 -13.92 -5.10
C TRP A 339 -18.46 -15.31 -5.04
N LEU A 340 -17.96 -15.75 -3.89
CA LEU A 340 -17.39 -17.09 -3.72
C LEU A 340 -18.40 -18.18 -4.12
N TRP A 341 -19.63 -18.05 -3.67
CA TRP A 341 -20.65 -19.08 -3.88
C TRP A 341 -21.14 -19.13 -5.33
N ARG A 342 -21.39 -17.96 -5.94
CA ARG A 342 -21.71 -17.88 -7.37
C ARG A 342 -20.63 -18.56 -8.21
N ASN A 343 -19.36 -18.30 -7.91
CA ASN A 343 -18.26 -18.90 -8.65
C ASN A 343 -18.08 -20.40 -8.35
N ARG A 344 -18.52 -20.90 -7.19
CA ARG A 344 -18.56 -22.36 -6.93
C ARG A 344 -19.64 -23.05 -7.73
N GLU A 345 -20.77 -22.40 -8.00
CA GLU A 345 -21.80 -22.92 -8.91
C GLU A 345 -21.29 -22.97 -10.36
N GLU A 346 -20.51 -21.98 -10.77
CA GLU A 346 -19.96 -21.87 -12.12
C GLU A 346 -18.78 -22.83 -12.37
N TYR A 347 -17.79 -22.83 -11.47
CA TYR A 347 -16.53 -23.56 -11.66
C TYR A 347 -16.44 -24.89 -10.89
N GLY A 348 -17.39 -25.17 -10.00
CA GLY A 348 -17.48 -26.43 -9.26
C GLY A 348 -16.22 -26.77 -8.45
N GLU A 349 -15.81 -28.04 -8.51
CA GLU A 349 -14.66 -28.54 -7.74
C GLU A 349 -13.34 -27.85 -8.10
N ILE A 350 -13.22 -27.25 -9.30
CA ILE A 350 -11.99 -26.53 -9.70
C ILE A 350 -11.77 -25.33 -8.79
N LEU A 351 -12.81 -24.56 -8.50
CA LEU A 351 -12.69 -23.44 -7.57
C LEU A 351 -12.38 -23.96 -6.16
N ASP A 352 -13.10 -24.98 -5.69
CA ASP A 352 -12.85 -25.54 -4.35
C ASP A 352 -11.38 -25.99 -4.18
N ALA A 353 -10.75 -26.51 -5.24
CA ALA A 353 -9.34 -26.88 -5.26
C ALA A 353 -8.39 -25.67 -5.14
N LEU A 354 -8.78 -24.52 -5.71
CA LEU A 354 -8.04 -23.27 -5.61
C LEU A 354 -8.23 -22.56 -4.27
N LEU A 355 -9.33 -22.81 -3.56
CA LEU A 355 -9.66 -22.22 -2.25
C LEU A 355 -8.96 -22.92 -1.07
N VAL A 356 -8.28 -24.05 -1.32
CA VAL A 356 -7.57 -24.81 -0.29
C VAL A 356 -6.52 -23.93 0.42
N LYS A 357 -6.32 -24.17 1.71
CA LYS A 357 -5.34 -23.45 2.52
C LYS A 357 -3.97 -23.39 1.85
N ASN A 358 -3.35 -22.21 1.88
CA ASN A 358 -2.06 -21.90 1.23
C ASN A 358 -2.06 -21.91 -0.32
N SER A 359 -3.19 -22.12 -0.97
CA SER A 359 -3.34 -21.87 -2.40
C SER A 359 -3.51 -20.37 -2.70
N LEU A 360 -3.52 -20.01 -3.98
CA LEU A 360 -3.74 -18.67 -4.51
C LEU A 360 -4.99 -18.00 -3.93
N LEU A 361 -6.09 -18.75 -3.86
CA LEU A 361 -7.40 -18.26 -3.46
C LEU A 361 -7.81 -18.75 -2.07
N ASP A 362 -6.83 -19.05 -1.19
CA ASP A 362 -7.08 -19.26 0.24
C ASP A 362 -8.05 -18.20 0.77
N VAL A 363 -9.26 -18.61 1.18
CA VAL A 363 -10.40 -17.69 1.35
C VAL A 363 -10.08 -16.56 2.33
N GLY A 364 -9.53 -16.89 3.50
CA GLY A 364 -9.24 -15.91 4.53
C GLY A 364 -8.15 -14.93 4.10
N ARG A 365 -7.08 -15.45 3.48
CA ARG A 365 -6.02 -14.59 2.95
C ARG A 365 -6.52 -13.71 1.82
N ARG A 366 -7.27 -14.28 0.88
CA ARG A 366 -7.81 -13.58 -0.28
C ARG A 366 -8.77 -12.48 0.16
N TYR A 367 -9.65 -12.74 1.13
CA TYR A 367 -10.53 -11.73 1.71
C TYR A 367 -9.74 -10.53 2.26
N VAL A 368 -8.69 -10.77 3.05
CA VAL A 368 -7.83 -9.70 3.59
C VAL A 368 -7.09 -8.94 2.48
N LEU A 369 -6.61 -9.64 1.45
CA LEU A 369 -6.01 -9.01 0.27
C LEU A 369 -7.01 -8.11 -0.48
N SER A 370 -8.25 -8.57 -0.65
CA SER A 370 -9.31 -7.78 -1.28
C SER A 370 -9.71 -6.58 -0.43
N LEU A 371 -9.66 -6.68 0.91
CA LEU A 371 -9.83 -5.54 1.81
C LEU A 371 -8.69 -4.51 1.65
N HIS A 372 -7.44 -4.93 1.43
CA HIS A 372 -6.36 -4.01 1.09
C HIS A 372 -6.64 -3.28 -0.24
N VAL A 373 -7.18 -3.97 -1.26
CA VAL A 373 -7.60 -3.35 -2.52
C VAL A 373 -8.71 -2.31 -2.26
N LEU A 374 -9.74 -2.69 -1.50
CA LEU A 374 -10.83 -1.79 -1.12
C LEU A 374 -10.34 -0.55 -0.38
N GLY A 375 -9.45 -0.74 0.61
CA GLY A 375 -8.86 0.33 1.38
C GLY A 375 -7.98 1.24 0.52
N SER A 376 -7.25 0.67 -0.44
CA SER A 376 -6.45 1.47 -1.37
C SER A 376 -7.31 2.30 -2.33
N MET A 377 -8.40 1.73 -2.87
CA MET A 377 -9.40 2.50 -3.63
C MET A 377 -9.97 3.66 -2.80
N SER A 378 -10.21 3.41 -1.51
CA SER A 378 -10.74 4.42 -0.59
C SER A 378 -9.74 5.55 -0.32
N ARG A 379 -8.43 5.29 -0.37
CA ARG A 379 -7.39 6.33 -0.25
C ARG A 379 -7.40 7.29 -1.43
N ILE A 380 -7.63 6.79 -2.65
CA ILE A 380 -7.72 7.65 -3.84
C ILE A 380 -8.87 8.65 -3.71
N GLU A 381 -10.02 8.21 -3.21
CA GLU A 381 -11.16 9.10 -3.04
C GLU A 381 -11.21 9.82 -1.68
N GLY A 382 -10.35 9.45 -0.74
CA GLY A 382 -10.35 9.94 0.64
C GLY A 382 -11.54 9.47 1.48
N ARG A 383 -12.36 8.54 1.00
CA ARG A 383 -13.49 7.93 1.73
C ARG A 383 -13.85 6.57 1.17
N LEU A 384 -14.41 5.70 2.02
CA LEU A 384 -14.96 4.40 1.64
C LEU A 384 -16.36 4.57 1.02
N ARG A 385 -16.69 3.77 -0.01
CA ARG A 385 -18.00 3.77 -0.69
C ARG A 385 -18.40 2.36 -1.12
N GLY A 386 -19.68 2.02 -1.01
CA GLY A 386 -20.23 0.74 -1.51
C GLY A 386 -20.00 0.51 -3.02
N ALA A 387 -19.89 1.57 -3.83
CA ALA A 387 -19.57 1.44 -5.25
C ALA A 387 -18.21 0.76 -5.54
N PHE A 388 -17.26 0.82 -4.59
CA PHE A 388 -15.97 0.14 -4.72
C PHE A 388 -16.08 -1.37 -4.60
N VAL A 389 -17.07 -1.88 -3.87
CA VAL A 389 -17.31 -3.32 -3.71
C VAL A 389 -17.37 -4.00 -5.08
N ARG A 390 -18.15 -3.44 -6.00
CA ARG A 390 -18.27 -3.96 -7.37
C ARG A 390 -16.94 -3.92 -8.15
N ARG A 391 -16.12 -2.89 -7.96
CA ARG A 391 -14.82 -2.77 -8.63
C ARG A 391 -13.82 -3.78 -8.09
N VAL A 392 -13.75 -3.95 -6.76
CA VAL A 392 -12.88 -4.97 -6.15
C VAL A 392 -13.29 -6.35 -6.64
N LEU A 393 -14.57 -6.70 -6.61
CA LEU A 393 -15.04 -8.00 -7.09
C LEU A 393 -14.83 -8.22 -8.60
N ALA A 394 -14.79 -7.16 -9.40
CA ALA A 394 -14.43 -7.27 -10.81
C ALA A 394 -12.93 -7.59 -11.00
N ILE A 395 -12.05 -7.05 -10.16
CA ILE A 395 -10.63 -7.42 -10.11
C ILE A 395 -10.48 -8.88 -9.66
N GLU A 396 -11.22 -9.30 -8.62
CA GLU A 396 -11.22 -10.71 -8.16
C GLU A 396 -11.68 -11.67 -9.26
N GLN A 397 -12.73 -11.30 -10.01
CA GLN A 397 -13.23 -12.11 -11.11
C GLN A 397 -12.17 -12.24 -12.22
N GLU A 398 -11.52 -11.14 -12.61
CA GLU A 398 -10.44 -11.18 -13.61
C GLU A 398 -9.28 -12.09 -13.19
N ILE A 399 -8.87 -12.01 -11.91
CA ILE A 399 -7.86 -12.91 -11.34
C ILE A 399 -8.34 -14.35 -11.45
N LEU A 400 -9.54 -14.67 -10.97
CA LEU A 400 -10.08 -16.01 -10.99
C LEU A 400 -10.13 -16.59 -12.42
N ASP A 401 -10.73 -15.85 -13.35
CA ASP A 401 -10.95 -16.28 -14.74
C ASP A 401 -9.60 -16.52 -15.43
N THR A 402 -8.64 -15.60 -15.25
CA THR A 402 -7.32 -15.73 -15.85
C THR A 402 -6.58 -16.94 -15.30
N TRP A 403 -6.61 -17.14 -13.98
CA TRP A 403 -5.90 -18.26 -13.35
C TRP A 403 -6.52 -19.62 -13.69
N ILE A 404 -7.85 -19.74 -13.74
CA ILE A 404 -8.50 -21.00 -14.15
C ILE A 404 -8.08 -21.40 -15.57
N ASN A 405 -7.92 -20.43 -16.47
CA ASN A 405 -7.57 -20.69 -17.87
C ASN A 405 -6.07 -20.96 -18.08
N GLU A 406 -5.20 -20.37 -17.26
CA GLU A 406 -3.74 -20.43 -17.44
C GLU A 406 -3.06 -21.51 -16.58
N VAL A 407 -3.73 -22.01 -15.54
CA VAL A 407 -3.15 -23.04 -14.67
C VAL A 407 -3.06 -24.39 -15.42
N PRO A 408 -1.91 -25.09 -15.34
CA PRO A 408 -1.76 -26.39 -15.97
C PRO A 408 -2.76 -27.42 -15.44
N ARG A 409 -3.33 -28.23 -16.33
CA ARG A 409 -4.32 -29.26 -15.97
C ARG A 409 -3.78 -30.25 -14.94
N GLU A 410 -2.50 -30.59 -14.99
CA GLU A 410 -1.85 -31.48 -14.04
C GLU A 410 -1.86 -30.92 -12.61
N GLU A 411 -1.66 -29.61 -12.47
CA GLU A 411 -1.70 -28.93 -11.17
C GLU A 411 -3.13 -28.90 -10.62
N LEU A 412 -4.13 -28.62 -11.47
CA LEU A 412 -5.55 -28.69 -11.08
C LEU A 412 -5.93 -30.10 -10.59
N ILE A 413 -5.50 -31.16 -11.29
CA ILE A 413 -5.75 -32.55 -10.87
C ILE A 413 -5.11 -32.85 -9.52
N SER A 414 -3.89 -32.36 -9.28
CA SER A 414 -3.21 -32.53 -7.99
C SER A 414 -4.00 -31.86 -6.86
N LEU A 415 -4.48 -30.63 -7.07
CA LEU A 415 -5.26 -29.90 -6.07
C LEU A 415 -6.62 -30.56 -5.81
N LEU A 416 -7.28 -31.05 -6.85
CA LEU A 416 -8.54 -31.78 -6.72
C LEU A 416 -8.39 -33.07 -5.90
N ARG A 417 -7.29 -33.81 -6.08
CA ARG A 417 -7.00 -35.00 -5.27
C ARG A 417 -6.80 -34.65 -3.80
N ASP A 418 -6.09 -33.57 -3.52
CA ASP A 418 -5.90 -33.10 -2.15
C ASP A 418 -7.23 -32.65 -1.55
N HIS A 419 -8.05 -31.88 -2.28
CA HIS A 419 -9.37 -31.43 -1.83
C HIS A 419 -10.34 -32.60 -1.53
N ARG A 420 -10.42 -33.60 -2.41
CA ARG A 420 -11.32 -34.76 -2.25
C ARG A 420 -11.01 -35.61 -1.00
N ARG A 421 -9.81 -35.52 -0.42
CA ARG A 421 -9.51 -36.17 0.86
C ARG A 421 -10.25 -35.55 2.04
N TYR A 422 -10.77 -34.33 1.88
CA TYR A 422 -11.41 -33.55 2.94
C TYR A 422 -12.92 -33.41 2.80
N VAL A 423 -13.53 -33.90 1.71
CA VAL A 423 -14.98 -33.81 1.47
C VAL A 423 -15.65 -35.15 1.77
N GLY A 424 -16.52 -35.19 2.77
CA GLY A 424 -17.32 -36.38 3.11
C GLY A 424 -18.45 -36.67 2.11
N GLU A 425 -19.04 -37.87 2.18
CA GLU A 425 -20.08 -38.33 1.23
C GLU A 425 -21.45 -37.62 1.38
N ASP A 426 -21.72 -36.95 2.52
CA ASP A 426 -22.97 -36.23 2.75
C ASP A 426 -22.93 -34.82 2.14
N ARG A 427 -23.65 -34.66 1.02
CA ARG A 427 -23.73 -33.40 0.26
C ARG A 427 -24.27 -32.22 1.08
N ARG A 428 -25.22 -32.44 2.01
CA ARG A 428 -25.82 -31.34 2.80
C ARG A 428 -24.88 -30.89 3.92
N ALA A 429 -24.28 -31.84 4.64
CA ALA A 429 -23.28 -31.53 5.65
C ALA A 429 -22.05 -30.85 5.03
N SER A 430 -21.62 -31.28 3.83
CA SER A 430 -20.54 -30.63 3.09
C SER A 430 -20.87 -29.19 2.69
N ILE A 431 -22.10 -28.90 2.27
CA ILE A 431 -22.53 -27.52 1.96
C ILE A 431 -22.46 -26.66 3.22
N ALA A 432 -23.03 -27.14 4.33
CA ALA A 432 -23.04 -26.40 5.58
C ALA A 432 -21.63 -26.11 6.11
N LEU A 433 -20.74 -27.11 6.04
CA LEU A 433 -19.34 -26.95 6.45
C LEU A 433 -18.59 -25.93 5.58
N ARG A 434 -18.82 -25.91 4.26
CA ARG A 434 -18.22 -24.93 3.35
C ARG A 434 -18.69 -23.52 3.65
N VAL A 435 -20.00 -23.33 3.85
CA VAL A 435 -20.57 -22.04 4.25
C VAL A 435 -19.96 -21.56 5.56
N PHE A 436 -19.83 -22.46 6.55
CA PHE A 436 -19.22 -22.11 7.82
C PHE A 436 -17.74 -21.70 7.68
N LEU A 437 -16.97 -22.44 6.89
CA LEU A 437 -15.55 -22.14 6.64
C LEU A 437 -15.37 -20.77 5.99
N ASP A 438 -16.23 -20.40 5.03
CA ASP A 438 -16.19 -19.08 4.40
C ASP A 438 -16.51 -17.97 5.41
N LEU A 439 -17.60 -18.13 6.19
CA LEU A 439 -18.00 -17.17 7.22
C LEU A 439 -16.91 -16.98 8.28
N GLU A 440 -16.31 -18.08 8.74
CA GLU A 440 -15.23 -18.03 9.72
C GLU A 440 -14.00 -17.34 9.15
N ALA A 441 -13.64 -17.64 7.88
CA ALA A 441 -12.48 -17.07 7.20
C ALA A 441 -12.61 -15.56 6.94
N THR A 442 -13.83 -15.04 6.77
CA THR A 442 -14.11 -13.61 6.57
C THR A 442 -14.42 -12.87 7.88
N SER A 443 -14.60 -13.58 9.00
CA SER A 443 -14.87 -12.97 10.30
C SER A 443 -13.64 -12.29 10.91
N VAL A 444 -13.86 -11.23 11.70
CA VAL A 444 -12.79 -10.42 12.31
C VAL A 444 -12.03 -11.19 13.38
N ASP A 445 -12.72 -11.96 14.21
CA ASP A 445 -12.17 -12.67 15.37
C ASP A 445 -12.05 -14.19 15.14
N GLY A 446 -12.40 -14.67 13.94
CA GLY A 446 -12.43 -16.10 13.63
C GLY A 446 -13.60 -16.82 14.31
N THR A 447 -14.71 -16.13 14.59
CA THR A 447 -15.94 -16.71 15.13
C THR A 447 -17.15 -16.32 14.29
N VAL A 448 -18.12 -17.23 14.21
CA VAL A 448 -19.37 -17.04 13.46
C VAL A 448 -20.53 -17.09 14.44
N THR A 449 -21.49 -16.15 14.36
CA THR A 449 -22.68 -16.26 15.22
C THR A 449 -23.61 -17.35 14.72
N ARG A 450 -24.40 -17.95 15.63
CA ARG A 450 -25.40 -18.94 15.22
C ARG A 450 -26.41 -18.35 14.24
N GLU A 451 -26.82 -17.10 14.47
CA GLU A 451 -27.78 -16.38 13.63
C GLU A 451 -27.23 -16.16 12.22
N GLU A 452 -25.98 -15.71 12.10
CA GLU A 452 -25.28 -15.51 10.83
C GLU A 452 -25.16 -16.82 10.04
N PHE A 453 -24.83 -17.92 10.73
CA PHE A 453 -24.72 -19.21 10.07
C PHE A 453 -26.08 -19.71 9.56
N VAL A 454 -27.14 -19.57 10.36
CA VAL A 454 -28.51 -19.92 9.93
C VAL A 454 -28.93 -19.08 8.73
N GLU A 455 -28.76 -17.75 8.78
CA GLU A 455 -29.11 -16.84 7.69
C GLU A 455 -28.39 -17.21 6.39
N ALA A 456 -27.08 -17.48 6.47
CA ALA A 456 -26.31 -17.92 5.32
C ALA A 456 -26.82 -19.25 4.74
N LEU A 457 -27.22 -20.22 5.56
CA LEU A 457 -27.79 -21.49 5.08
C LEU A 457 -29.17 -21.30 4.42
N LEU A 458 -30.01 -20.43 4.98
CA LEU A 458 -31.32 -20.09 4.41
C LEU A 458 -31.18 -19.45 3.03
N GLU A 459 -30.24 -18.52 2.85
CA GLU A 459 -29.94 -17.92 1.55
C GLU A 459 -29.51 -18.95 0.50
N ARG A 460 -29.02 -20.12 0.93
CA ARG A 460 -28.65 -21.24 0.05
C ARG A 460 -29.77 -22.28 -0.15
N GLY A 461 -30.99 -21.94 0.27
CA GLY A 461 -32.19 -22.75 0.01
C GLY A 461 -32.44 -23.87 1.02
N LEU A 462 -31.78 -23.85 2.18
CA LEU A 462 -32.14 -24.74 3.29
C LEU A 462 -33.33 -24.18 4.06
N SER A 463 -34.15 -25.05 4.66
CA SER A 463 -35.17 -24.63 5.61
C SER A 463 -34.55 -24.27 6.96
N LYS A 464 -35.25 -23.47 7.78
CA LYS A 464 -34.76 -23.09 9.11
C LYS A 464 -34.55 -24.31 10.02
N GLU A 465 -35.49 -25.25 9.98
CA GLU A 465 -35.43 -26.49 10.75
C GLU A 465 -34.23 -27.36 10.33
N ASP A 466 -34.02 -27.52 9.02
CA ASP A 466 -32.86 -28.26 8.50
C ASP A 466 -31.53 -27.59 8.88
N ALA A 467 -31.46 -26.26 8.81
CA ALA A 467 -30.27 -25.50 9.17
C ALA A 467 -29.90 -25.70 10.65
N GLU A 468 -30.88 -25.60 11.56
CA GLU A 468 -30.65 -25.83 12.99
C GLU A 468 -30.21 -27.27 13.29
N ILE A 469 -30.83 -28.27 12.66
CA ILE A 469 -30.44 -29.69 12.80
C ILE A 469 -29.01 -29.91 12.31
N LEU A 470 -28.64 -29.33 11.16
CA LEU A 470 -27.29 -29.45 10.61
C LEU A 470 -26.24 -28.81 11.52
N ILE A 471 -26.54 -27.65 12.12
CA ILE A 471 -25.63 -26.99 13.06
C ILE A 471 -25.37 -27.89 14.28
N GLU A 472 -26.42 -28.43 14.90
CA GLU A 472 -26.25 -29.34 16.05
C GLU A 472 -25.53 -30.64 15.66
N ARG A 473 -25.78 -31.16 14.45
CA ARG A 473 -25.05 -32.32 13.93
C ARG A 473 -23.56 -32.01 13.74
N LEU A 474 -23.21 -30.87 13.13
CA LEU A 474 -21.81 -30.47 12.95
C LEU A 474 -21.10 -30.26 14.30
N LYS A 475 -21.82 -29.78 15.34
CA LYS A 475 -21.31 -29.70 16.72
C LYS A 475 -21.09 -31.09 17.31
N ALA A 476 -22.07 -31.99 17.18
CA ALA A 476 -22.01 -33.35 17.72
C ALA A 476 -20.90 -34.19 17.05
N ASP A 477 -20.73 -34.03 15.74
CA ASP A 477 -19.68 -34.69 14.95
C ASP A 477 -18.29 -34.08 15.19
N GLY A 478 -18.20 -32.99 15.97
CA GLY A 478 -16.94 -32.37 16.36
C GLY A 478 -16.28 -31.52 15.27
N TYR A 479 -17.01 -31.10 14.23
CA TYR A 479 -16.49 -30.19 13.20
C TYR A 479 -16.43 -28.75 13.70
N ILE A 480 -17.40 -28.34 14.52
CA ILE A 480 -17.49 -26.99 15.10
C ILE A 480 -17.74 -27.08 16.61
N TYR A 481 -17.32 -26.05 17.35
CA TYR A 481 -17.55 -25.94 18.79
C TYR A 481 -17.95 -24.51 19.17
N GLU A 482 -18.44 -24.35 20.39
CA GLU A 482 -18.98 -23.09 20.90
C GLU A 482 -18.06 -22.53 22.00
N PRO A 483 -17.01 -21.76 21.65
CA PRO A 483 -16.09 -21.18 22.65
C PRO A 483 -16.77 -20.22 23.62
N ILE A 484 -17.79 -19.50 23.15
CA ILE A 484 -18.60 -18.53 23.90
C ILE A 484 -20.04 -18.78 23.48
N LEU A 485 -20.99 -18.66 24.41
CA LEU A 485 -22.41 -18.86 24.12
C LEU A 485 -22.85 -18.01 22.91
N GLY A 486 -23.44 -18.64 21.91
CA GLY A 486 -23.90 -18.04 20.66
C GLY A 486 -22.83 -17.84 19.58
N ARG A 487 -21.55 -18.16 19.86
CA ARG A 487 -20.42 -18.01 18.93
C ARG A 487 -19.82 -19.36 18.62
N LEU A 488 -19.79 -19.70 17.35
CA LEU A 488 -19.28 -20.96 16.82
C LEU A 488 -17.88 -20.77 16.23
N ARG A 489 -17.08 -21.83 16.26
CA ARG A 489 -15.74 -21.88 15.68
C ARG A 489 -15.42 -23.27 15.15
N MET A 490 -14.61 -23.39 14.11
CA MET A 490 -14.14 -24.68 13.61
C MET A 490 -13.21 -25.36 14.61
N VAL A 491 -13.40 -26.66 14.80
CA VAL A 491 -12.39 -27.53 15.38
C VAL A 491 -11.37 -27.78 14.27
N ARG A 492 -10.21 -27.12 14.33
CA ARG A 492 -9.20 -27.20 13.27
C ARG A 492 -8.76 -28.66 13.06
N PRO A 493 -9.02 -29.29 11.90
CA PRO A 493 -8.25 -30.44 11.48
C PRO A 493 -6.86 -29.93 11.08
N GLU A 494 -5.79 -30.53 11.60
CA GLU A 494 -4.41 -30.20 11.24
C GLU A 494 -4.11 -30.45 9.75
#